data_AF-A0A7S2C3F1-F1
#
_entry.id   AF-A0A7S2C3F1-F1
#
_cell.length_a   1.000
_cell.length_b   1.000
_cell.length_c   1.000
_cell.angle_alpha   90.00
_cell.angle_beta   90.00
_cell.angle_gamma   90.00
#
_symmetry.space_group_name_H-M   'P 1'
#
loop_
_entity.id
_entity.type
_entity.pdbx_description
1 polymer ?
#
loop_
_entity_poly.entity_id
_entity_poly.type
_entity_poly.pdbx_seq_one_letter_code
_entity_poly.pdbx_strand_id
1 'polypeptide(L)'
;MPLPSYKDSRSTDKGAIAVVMPKIRLIFVCAHLYGTNKHGVPEKKFDAHRISELETVYDTLQTIYSQNYIENQRLIIMGDLNFRVEVHAAVEDKEKNGYDTKTVSRLVKTGNMAVMRELFLEYERL
;
A
#
# COMPACT_ATOMS: atom_id res chain seq x y z
N MET A 1 -14.91 -7.73 -33.65
CA MET A 1 -15.28 -8.02 -32.26
C MET A 1 -14.96 -6.77 -31.44
N PRO A 2 -15.88 -6.24 -30.62
CA PRO A 2 -15.58 -5.08 -29.77
C PRO A 2 -14.65 -5.52 -28.64
N LEU A 3 -13.70 -4.66 -28.29
CA LEU A 3 -12.85 -4.82 -27.10
C LEU A 3 -13.74 -4.76 -25.85
N PRO A 4 -13.51 -5.62 -24.84
CA PRO A 4 -14.34 -5.62 -23.64
C PRO A 4 -14.23 -4.26 -22.94
N SER A 5 -15.40 -3.63 -22.73
CA SER A 5 -15.55 -2.37 -22.03
C SER A 5 -15.11 -2.48 -20.58
N TYR A 6 -14.32 -1.50 -20.13
CA TYR A 6 -14.15 -1.02 -18.75
C TYR A 6 -14.89 -1.86 -17.69
N LYS A 7 -14.25 -2.92 -17.20
CA LYS A 7 -14.72 -3.62 -16.00
C LYS A 7 -14.21 -2.87 -14.78
N ASP A 8 -15.12 -2.14 -14.16
CA ASP A 8 -15.22 -1.85 -12.73
C ASP A 8 -13.96 -2.12 -11.89
N SER A 9 -13.38 -1.04 -11.35
CA SER A 9 -12.53 -1.01 -10.15
C SER A 9 -11.04 -1.36 -10.22
N ARG A 10 -10.43 -1.66 -11.37
CA ARG A 10 -8.95 -1.88 -11.44
C ARG A 10 -8.27 -0.81 -12.29
N SER A 11 -7.39 -0.03 -11.65
CA SER A 11 -6.53 0.93 -12.35
C SER A 11 -5.52 0.17 -13.23
N THR A 12 -5.31 0.63 -14.46
CA THR A 12 -4.47 -0.05 -15.48
C THR A 12 -2.97 0.05 -15.23
N ASP A 13 -2.56 0.74 -14.16
CA ASP A 13 -1.18 1.10 -13.84
C ASP A 13 -0.66 0.38 -12.58
N LYS A 14 -1.34 -0.66 -12.11
CA LYS A 14 -0.93 -1.47 -10.96
C LYS A 14 -0.05 -2.64 -11.38
N GLY A 15 0.94 -2.96 -10.55
CA GLY A 15 1.89 -4.03 -10.80
C GLY A 15 3.19 -3.83 -10.02
N ALA A 16 4.18 -4.66 -10.29
CA ALA A 16 5.49 -4.55 -9.68
C ALA A 16 6.61 -4.86 -10.69
N ILE A 17 7.76 -4.22 -10.48
CA ILE A 17 9.00 -4.48 -11.20
C ILE A 17 10.05 -4.88 -10.17
N ALA A 18 10.75 -5.97 -10.43
CA ALA A 18 11.85 -6.45 -9.61
C ALA A 18 13.19 -6.31 -10.33
N VAL A 19 14.20 -5.84 -9.60
CA VAL A 19 15.60 -5.80 -10.04
C VAL A 19 16.43 -6.64 -9.08
N VAL A 20 17.07 -7.68 -9.60
CA VAL A 20 17.93 -8.58 -8.83
C VAL A 20 19.40 -8.21 -9.06
N MET A 21 20.14 -8.02 -7.97
CA MET A 21 21.57 -7.70 -7.97
C MET A 21 22.36 -8.77 -7.21
N PRO A 22 22.72 -9.89 -7.87
CA PRO A 22 23.30 -11.05 -7.20
C PRO A 22 24.61 -10.75 -6.48
N LYS A 23 25.44 -9.85 -7.02
CA LYS A 23 26.77 -9.52 -6.49
C LYS A 23 26.74 -8.90 -5.10
N ILE A 24 25.66 -8.18 -4.76
CA ILE A 24 25.49 -7.51 -3.46
C ILE A 24 24.37 -8.13 -2.62
N ARG A 25 23.89 -9.31 -3.03
CA ARG A 25 22.82 -10.07 -2.40
C ARG A 25 21.55 -9.25 -2.14
N LEU A 26 21.02 -8.59 -3.18
CA LEU A 26 19.94 -7.61 -3.05
C LEU A 26 18.89 -7.77 -4.14
N ILE A 27 17.62 -7.74 -3.73
CA ILE A 27 16.45 -7.67 -4.60
C ILE A 27 15.71 -6.38 -4.27
N PHE A 28 15.50 -5.54 -5.26
CA PHE A 28 14.59 -4.39 -5.15
C PHE A 28 13.30 -4.68 -5.89
N VAL A 29 12.18 -4.43 -5.24
CA VAL A 29 10.85 -4.49 -5.83
C VAL A 29 10.24 -3.10 -5.74
N CYS A 30 9.93 -2.51 -6.89
CA CYS A 30 9.12 -1.30 -6.98
C CYS A 30 7.69 -1.70 -7.35
N ALA A 31 6.73 -1.47 -6.47
CA ALA A 31 5.34 -1.88 -6.63
C ALA A 31 4.37 -0.68 -6.58
N HIS A 32 3.34 -0.76 -7.41
CA HIS A 32 2.18 0.11 -7.38
C HIS A 32 0.94 -0.77 -7.17
N LEU A 33 0.44 -0.82 -5.93
CA LEU A 33 -0.60 -1.76 -5.51
C LEU A 33 -2.01 -1.19 -5.65
N TYR A 34 -3.00 -2.07 -5.48
CA TYR A 34 -4.42 -1.77 -5.57
C TYR A 34 -4.82 -0.52 -4.77
N GLY A 35 -5.44 0.43 -5.46
CA GLY A 35 -5.91 1.70 -4.91
C GLY A 35 -7.33 1.60 -4.34
N THR A 36 -7.69 2.54 -3.49
CA THR A 36 -9.07 2.68 -2.97
C THR A 36 -9.95 3.34 -4.01
N ASN A 37 -10.65 2.54 -4.81
CA ASN A 37 -11.45 3.03 -5.93
C ASN A 37 -12.96 3.12 -5.61
N LYS A 38 -13.37 2.68 -4.40
CA LYS A 38 -14.78 2.58 -4.01
C LYS A 38 -15.03 3.26 -2.66
N HIS A 39 -16.06 4.09 -2.62
CA HIS A 39 -16.47 4.87 -1.45
C HIS A 39 -17.23 4.02 -0.43
N GLY A 40 -17.11 4.35 0.86
CA GLY A 40 -17.87 3.73 1.96
C GLY A 40 -17.46 2.29 2.29
N VAL A 41 -16.22 1.91 1.99
CA VAL A 41 -15.66 0.60 2.29
C VAL A 41 -14.43 0.80 3.16
N PRO A 42 -14.30 0.12 4.33
CA PRO A 42 -13.13 0.24 5.19
C PRO A 42 -11.83 -0.12 4.48
N GLU A 43 -10.75 0.63 4.73
CA GLU A 43 -9.42 0.42 4.13
C GLU A 43 -8.88 -0.98 4.38
N LYS A 44 -9.17 -1.57 5.54
CA LYS A 44 -8.80 -2.96 5.85
C LYS A 44 -9.27 -3.98 4.81
N LYS A 45 -10.39 -3.71 4.12
CA LYS A 45 -10.86 -4.61 3.04
C LYS A 45 -10.00 -4.48 1.79
N PHE A 46 -9.45 -3.29 1.52
CA PHE A 46 -8.48 -3.07 0.44
C PHE A 46 -7.08 -3.56 0.83
N ASP A 47 -6.70 -3.48 2.11
CA ASP A 47 -5.43 -4.01 2.61
C ASP A 47 -5.29 -5.50 2.36
N ALA A 48 -6.37 -6.28 2.52
CA ALA A 48 -6.36 -7.70 2.18
C ALA A 48 -6.00 -7.94 0.69
N HIS A 49 -6.47 -7.07 -0.21
CA HIS A 49 -6.09 -7.13 -1.63
C HIS A 49 -4.63 -6.73 -1.84
N ARG A 50 -4.14 -5.67 -1.19
CA ARG A 50 -2.75 -5.20 -1.28
C ARG A 50 -1.76 -6.25 -0.75
N ILE A 51 -2.09 -6.91 0.35
CA ILE A 51 -1.31 -8.02 0.92
C ILE A 51 -1.28 -9.20 -0.07
N SER A 52 -2.43 -9.59 -0.63
CA SER A 52 -2.49 -10.66 -1.63
C SER A 52 -1.67 -10.34 -2.90
N GLU A 53 -1.61 -9.07 -3.32
CA GLU A 53 -0.73 -8.65 -4.42
C GLU A 53 0.76 -8.75 -4.04
N LEU A 54 1.14 -8.39 -2.80
CA LEU A 54 2.51 -8.57 -2.31
C LEU A 54 2.92 -10.05 -2.23
N GLU A 55 2.02 -10.91 -1.76
CA GLU A 55 2.21 -12.37 -1.77
C GLU A 55 2.39 -12.88 -3.20
N THR A 56 1.55 -12.43 -4.14
CA THR A 56 1.68 -12.78 -5.57
C THR A 56 3.04 -12.39 -6.13
N VAL A 57 3.56 -11.20 -5.77
CA VAL A 57 4.89 -10.75 -6.19
C VAL A 57 5.98 -11.66 -5.61
N TYR A 58 5.86 -12.02 -4.33
CA TYR A 58 6.81 -12.92 -3.67
C TYR A 58 6.79 -14.32 -4.29
N ASP A 59 5.62 -14.91 -4.51
CA ASP A 59 5.47 -16.23 -5.13
C ASP A 59 6.01 -16.26 -6.57
N THR A 60 5.80 -15.17 -7.31
CA THR A 60 6.37 -15.00 -8.66
C THR A 60 7.90 -14.96 -8.59
N LEU A 61 8.47 -14.23 -7.63
CA LEU A 61 9.92 -14.21 -7.41
C LEU A 61 10.43 -15.60 -7.04
N GLN A 62 9.73 -16.36 -6.19
CA GLN A 62 10.09 -17.74 -5.82
C GLN A 62 10.04 -18.72 -7.00
N THR A 63 9.11 -18.49 -7.93
CA THR A 63 8.98 -19.29 -9.15
C THR A 63 10.16 -19.05 -10.10
N ILE A 64 10.62 -17.80 -10.20
CA ILE A 64 11.75 -17.41 -11.07
C ILE A 64 13.09 -17.75 -10.41
N TYR A 65 13.21 -17.48 -9.11
CA TYR A 65 14.38 -17.69 -8.29
C TYR A 65 13.98 -18.56 -7.11
N SER A 66 14.59 -19.74 -6.94
CA SER A 66 14.20 -20.66 -5.86
C SER A 66 14.08 -19.98 -4.49
N GLN A 67 13.20 -20.50 -3.63
CA GLN A 67 13.00 -19.96 -2.27
C GLN A 67 14.32 -19.73 -1.52
N ASN A 68 15.23 -20.71 -1.56
CA ASN A 68 16.54 -20.61 -0.95
C ASN A 68 17.37 -19.46 -1.53
N TYR A 69 17.26 -19.15 -2.83
CA TYR A 69 17.93 -17.99 -3.40
C TYR A 69 17.40 -16.69 -2.81
N ILE A 70 16.07 -16.52 -2.76
CA ILE A 70 15.38 -15.33 -2.26
C ILE A 70 15.70 -15.08 -0.78
N GLU A 71 15.61 -16.11 0.06
CA GLU A 71 15.88 -16.04 1.51
C GLU A 71 17.35 -15.64 1.83
N ASN A 72 18.27 -15.90 0.90
CA ASN A 72 19.67 -15.48 1.02
C ASN A 72 19.94 -14.06 0.48
N GLN A 73 18.91 -13.36 -0.01
CA GLN A 73 19.01 -11.95 -0.43
C GLN A 73 18.43 -11.02 0.63
N ARG A 74 18.88 -9.77 0.62
CA ARG A 74 18.11 -8.67 1.20
C ARG A 74 17.00 -8.32 0.22
N LEU A 75 15.76 -8.35 0.65
CA LEU A 75 14.60 -7.93 -0.14
C LEU A 75 14.13 -6.56 0.32
N ILE A 76 14.10 -5.59 -0.58
CA ILE A 76 13.57 -4.26 -0.34
C ILE A 76 12.36 -4.06 -1.23
N ILE A 77 11.20 -3.81 -0.63
CA ILE A 77 9.95 -3.49 -1.33
C ILE A 77 9.64 -2.02 -1.11
N MET A 78 9.35 -1.30 -2.18
CA MET A 78 9.04 0.14 -2.15
C MET A 78 8.08 0.54 -3.27
N GLY A 79 7.59 1.77 -3.24
CA GLY A 79 6.69 2.34 -4.26
C GLY A 79 5.38 2.83 -3.65
N ASP A 80 4.36 3.03 -4.48
CA ASP A 80 3.03 3.36 -4.01
C ASP A 80 2.25 2.09 -3.64
N LEU A 81 2.48 1.64 -2.41
CA LEU A 81 1.82 0.46 -1.86
C LEU A 81 0.35 0.70 -1.51
N ASN A 82 -0.12 1.95 -1.63
CA ASN A 82 -1.50 2.36 -1.40
C ASN A 82 -2.10 2.04 -0.01
N PHE A 83 -1.33 1.52 0.95
CA PHE A 83 -1.79 1.37 2.34
C PHE A 83 -2.12 2.74 2.94
N ARG A 84 -3.23 2.79 3.66
CA ARG A 84 -3.73 4.00 4.31
C ARG A 84 -3.82 3.76 5.80
N VAL A 85 -3.54 4.81 6.57
CA VAL A 85 -3.80 4.81 8.02
C VAL A 85 -5.20 5.37 8.20
N GLU A 86 -6.09 4.59 8.82
CA GLU A 86 -7.40 5.06 9.26
C GLU A 86 -7.30 5.57 10.71
N VAL A 87 -7.47 6.87 10.94
CA VAL A 87 -7.54 7.45 12.30
C VAL A 87 -8.90 7.11 12.94
N HIS A 88 -9.94 6.91 12.12
CA HIS A 88 -11.28 6.56 12.57
C HIS A 88 -11.81 5.29 11.89
N ALA A 89 -11.41 4.12 12.39
CA ALA A 89 -11.83 2.81 11.90
C ALA A 89 -13.37 2.54 11.92
N ALA A 90 -14.15 3.42 12.55
CA ALA A 90 -15.59 3.25 12.78
C ALA A 90 -16.49 4.10 11.86
N VAL A 91 -15.96 5.10 11.15
CA VAL A 91 -16.78 6.02 10.35
C VAL A 91 -16.42 5.83 8.88
N GLU A 92 -17.39 5.35 8.08
CA GLU A 92 -17.28 5.33 6.62
C GLU A 92 -16.84 6.71 6.11
N ASP A 93 -15.56 6.85 5.73
CA ASP A 93 -15.01 8.16 5.38
C ASP A 93 -15.54 8.62 4.00
N LYS A 94 -16.21 9.77 4.00
CA LYS A 94 -17.06 10.29 2.90
C LYS A 94 -16.74 11.74 2.53
N GLU A 95 -15.53 12.24 2.77
CA GLU A 95 -15.20 13.65 2.44
C GLU A 95 -14.07 13.80 1.42
N LYS A 96 -14.14 14.83 0.56
CA LYS A 96 -13.01 15.25 -0.27
C LYS A 96 -11.86 15.63 0.67
N ASN A 97 -10.74 14.92 0.54
CA ASN A 97 -9.57 14.87 1.45
C ASN A 97 -9.68 13.86 2.62
N GLY A 98 -10.78 13.18 2.87
CA GLY A 98 -10.91 12.25 4.01
C GLY A 98 -10.97 12.97 5.37
N TYR A 99 -11.77 12.42 6.27
CA TYR A 99 -11.90 12.84 7.66
C TYR A 99 -10.56 12.78 8.38
N ASP A 100 -9.69 11.83 8.02
CA ASP A 100 -8.35 11.71 8.59
C ASP A 100 -7.45 12.87 8.18
N THR A 101 -7.37 13.22 6.90
CA THR A 101 -6.58 14.39 6.46
C THR A 101 -7.19 15.69 6.99
N LYS A 102 -8.52 15.79 7.12
CA LYS A 102 -9.17 16.94 7.75
C LYS A 102 -8.86 17.02 9.24
N THR A 103 -8.82 15.90 9.94
CA THR A 103 -8.46 15.81 11.36
C THR A 103 -7.02 16.19 11.57
N VAL A 104 -6.10 15.63 10.77
CA VAL A 104 -4.69 16.02 10.75
C VAL A 104 -4.55 17.51 10.42
N SER A 105 -5.21 18.02 9.38
CA SER A 105 -5.16 19.44 9.01
C SER A 105 -5.71 20.35 10.12
N ARG A 106 -6.77 19.92 10.82
CA ARG A 106 -7.32 20.63 11.99
C ARG A 106 -6.32 20.64 13.16
N LEU A 107 -5.71 19.50 13.48
CA LEU A 107 -4.72 19.37 14.56
C LEU A 107 -3.45 20.19 14.30
N VAL A 108 -3.00 20.24 13.03
CA VAL A 108 -1.93 21.13 12.59
C VAL A 108 -2.33 22.59 12.74
N LYS A 109 -3.54 22.97 12.31
CA LYS A 109 -4.04 24.35 12.44
C LYS A 109 -4.25 24.80 13.88
N THR A 110 -4.61 23.91 14.79
CA THR A 110 -4.74 24.21 16.23
C THR A 110 -3.41 24.20 16.98
N GLY A 111 -2.30 23.89 16.30
CA GLY A 111 -0.95 23.95 16.87
C GLY A 111 -0.69 22.89 17.94
N ASN A 112 -1.51 21.84 18.04
CA ASN A 112 -1.32 20.79 19.03
C ASN A 112 -0.28 19.77 18.54
N MET A 113 0.99 20.21 18.56
CA MET A 113 2.14 19.43 18.09
C MET A 113 2.37 18.15 18.92
N ALA A 114 1.91 18.10 20.18
CA ALA A 114 1.99 16.90 21.01
C ALA A 114 1.09 15.78 20.45
N VAL A 115 -0.16 16.10 20.11
CA VAL A 115 -1.10 15.14 19.51
C VAL A 115 -0.66 14.72 18.11
N MET A 116 -0.12 15.63 17.31
CA MET A 116 0.47 15.29 16.00
C MET A 116 1.64 14.31 16.12
N ARG A 117 2.47 14.47 17.15
CA ARG A 117 3.58 13.56 17.45
C ARG A 117 3.09 12.20 17.91
N GLU A 118 2.06 12.15 18.77
CA GLU A 118 1.45 10.90 19.20
C GLU A 118 0.78 10.16 18.05
N LEU A 119 0.02 10.84 17.18
CA LEU A 119 -0.57 10.22 15.98
C LEU A 119 0.47 9.67 15.02
N PHE A 120 1.61 10.36 14.87
CA PHE A 120 2.70 9.87 14.05
C PHE A 120 3.32 8.60 14.67
N LEU A 121 3.54 8.59 15.98
CA LEU A 121 4.16 7.46 16.70
C LEU A 121 3.23 6.26 16.91
N GLU A 122 1.93 6.47 17.07
CA GLU A 122 0.94 5.40 17.33
C GLU A 122 0.59 4.63 16.06
N TYR A 123 0.61 5.31 14.91
CA TYR A 123 0.23 4.76 13.61
C TYR A 123 1.41 4.54 12.65
N GLU A 124 2.64 4.93 13.00
CA GLU A 124 3.87 4.29 12.50
C GLU A 124 3.97 2.86 13.06
N ARG A 125 3.03 1.99 12.69
CA ARG A 125 3.25 0.55 12.76
C ARG A 125 3.95 0.11 11.48
N LEU A 126 5.25 0.41 11.42
CA LEU A 126 6.21 -0.36 10.63
C LEU A 126 6.96 -1.28 11.60
#